data_AF-A0A9C8FW87-F1
#
_entry.id   AF-A0A9C8FW87-F1
#
_cell.length_a   1.000
_cell.length_b   1.000
_cell.length_c   1.000
_cell.angle_alpha   90.00
_cell.angle_beta   90.00
_cell.angle_gamma   90.00
#
_symmetry.space_group_name_H-M   'P 1'
#
loop_
_entity.id
_entity.type
_entity.pdbx_description
1 polymer ?
#
loop_
_entity_poly.entity_id
_entity_poly.type
_entity_poly.pdbx_seq_one_letter_code
_entity_poly.pdbx_strand_id
1 'polypeptide(L)'
;MKSTQTGFHIRQILLTLQQSEPGSIEYRRAAEKLAERLRDPRLEEGDQLLKLPERLRQESLIIYDALESVSNGMYNPDALDRLGRIREESPFFPWKNTVLAILSFYQGDRDNLSGFLEKIPDSSPPGRLKGPLKELMGIEPHPSPAAAAKKFISRIKEDRTFLRSAIAQLSDYLEEDLEEAFIETSILLIKDMIRSYPQAARRLALWAMRTAAEKEFSLQDFVSQFGQLWGSNESLRLTALSLQSLEPDLAILFWLRYAIGRLKEGLGSREETAAIVSIISDAVEQLKRDGLFTQLDDDPEYKKSLRSLIWKLQDESQRHFSRERGPFEELLGPSARSVDPLSWLENTLEGTSVSGYARTAGRKRREHNTKPTPPQPRNSSAKIPKQLELFAAPEEKDE
;
A
#
# COMPACT_ATOMS: atom_id res chain seq x y z
N MET A 1 43.11 -24.70 7.46
CA MET A 1 44.14 -23.64 7.58
C MET A 1 43.73 -22.25 7.06
N LYS A 2 42.73 -22.09 6.16
CA LYS A 2 42.29 -20.75 5.69
C LYS A 2 41.39 -19.95 6.67
N SER A 3 40.68 -20.60 7.60
CA SER A 3 39.81 -19.89 8.56
C SER A 3 40.60 -19.14 9.64
N THR A 4 41.73 -19.69 10.10
CA THR A 4 42.57 -19.10 11.15
C THR A 4 43.22 -17.78 10.70
N GLN A 5 43.67 -17.70 9.45
CA GLN A 5 44.27 -16.48 8.90
C GLN A 5 43.23 -15.38 8.66
N THR A 6 42.03 -15.74 8.23
CA THR A 6 40.93 -14.77 8.00
C THR A 6 40.46 -14.15 9.33
N GLY A 7 40.33 -14.98 10.38
CA GLY A 7 40.02 -14.50 11.73
C GLY A 7 41.05 -13.50 12.24
N PHE A 8 42.36 -13.78 12.09
CA PHE A 8 43.42 -12.88 12.54
C PHE A 8 43.34 -11.48 11.91
N HIS A 9 43.05 -11.38 10.61
CA HIS A 9 42.97 -10.09 9.92
C HIS A 9 41.76 -9.27 10.37
N ILE A 10 40.60 -9.92 10.53
CA ILE A 10 39.39 -9.25 11.04
C ILE A 10 39.64 -8.72 12.45
N ARG A 11 40.33 -9.49 13.30
CA ARG A 11 40.70 -9.05 14.65
C ARG A 11 41.56 -7.79 14.65
N GLN A 12 42.59 -7.72 13.81
CA GLN A 12 43.44 -6.52 13.69
C GLN A 12 42.65 -5.29 13.22
N ILE A 13 41.72 -5.49 12.28
CA ILE A 13 40.84 -4.42 11.79
C ILE A 13 39.93 -3.92 12.93
N LEU A 14 39.32 -4.83 13.70
CA LEU A 14 38.47 -4.48 14.84
C LEU A 14 39.23 -3.74 15.95
N LEU A 15 40.46 -4.16 16.25
CA LEU A 15 41.34 -3.44 17.19
C LEU A 15 41.64 -2.01 16.70
N THR A 16 41.92 -1.85 15.42
CA THR A 16 42.14 -0.52 14.81
C THR A 16 40.88 0.35 14.94
N LEU A 17 39.70 -0.21 14.65
CA LEU A 17 38.42 0.48 14.80
C LEU A 17 38.10 0.87 16.25
N GLN A 18 38.58 0.10 17.23
CA GLN A 18 38.41 0.40 18.65
C GLN A 18 39.35 1.52 19.13
N GLN A 19 40.57 1.57 18.58
CA GLN A 19 41.61 2.52 18.98
C GLN A 19 41.53 3.87 18.24
N SER A 20 40.93 3.88 17.05
CA SER A 20 40.83 5.07 16.20
C SER A 20 39.57 5.89 16.50
N GLU A 21 39.67 7.22 16.42
CA GLU A 21 38.50 8.09 16.54
C GLU A 21 37.54 7.89 15.33
N PRO A 22 36.22 7.76 15.54
CA PRO A 22 35.27 7.66 14.45
C PRO A 22 35.38 8.82 13.47
N GLY A 23 35.51 8.51 12.18
CA GLY A 23 35.66 9.51 11.11
C GLY A 23 37.10 9.90 10.81
N SER A 24 38.08 9.47 11.61
CA SER A 24 39.51 9.59 11.26
C SER A 24 39.85 8.78 10.00
N ILE A 25 40.97 9.13 9.35
CA ILE A 25 41.45 8.42 8.14
C ILE A 25 41.73 6.95 8.45
N GLU A 26 42.29 6.65 9.62
CA GLU A 26 42.58 5.29 10.08
C GLU A 26 41.29 4.49 10.29
N TYR A 27 40.29 5.09 10.95
CA TYR A 27 38.98 4.48 11.13
C TYR A 27 38.32 4.16 9.80
N ARG A 28 38.27 5.11 8.85
CA ARG A 28 37.64 4.90 7.54
C ARG A 28 38.31 3.76 6.76
N ARG A 29 39.65 3.74 6.72
CA ARG A 29 40.41 2.66 6.08
C ARG A 29 40.16 1.31 6.74
N ALA A 30 40.05 1.26 8.06
CA ALA A 30 39.74 0.03 8.78
C ALA A 30 38.30 -0.41 8.50
N ALA A 31 37.34 0.51 8.46
CA ALA A 31 35.94 0.23 8.16
C ALA A 31 35.76 -0.30 6.73
N GLU A 32 36.40 0.32 5.74
CA GLU A 32 36.42 -0.16 4.35
C GLU A 32 36.98 -1.59 4.26
N LYS A 33 38.13 -1.85 4.89
CA LYS A 33 38.72 -3.20 4.93
C LYS A 33 37.82 -4.23 5.60
N LEU A 34 37.07 -3.83 6.64
CA LEU A 34 36.10 -4.71 7.28
C LEU A 34 34.91 -4.98 6.35
N ALA A 35 34.37 -3.95 5.70
CA ALA A 35 33.26 -4.04 4.78
C ALA A 35 33.54 -4.99 3.61
N GLU A 36 34.77 -5.00 3.08
CA GLU A 36 35.21 -5.95 2.03
C GLU A 36 35.21 -7.43 2.48
N ARG A 37 35.21 -7.67 3.79
CA ARG A 37 35.36 -9.02 4.38
C ARG A 37 34.12 -9.51 5.11
N LEU A 38 33.19 -8.61 5.43
CA LEU A 38 31.99 -8.88 6.23
C LEU A 38 30.93 -9.62 5.41
N ARG A 39 30.97 -10.96 5.46
CA ARG A 39 30.04 -11.85 4.73
C ARG A 39 28.69 -12.05 5.41
N ASP A 40 28.66 -11.86 6.73
CA ASP A 40 27.47 -11.96 7.56
C ASP A 40 27.41 -10.66 8.37
N PRO A 41 26.31 -9.90 8.31
CA PRO A 41 26.17 -8.71 9.14
C PRO A 41 26.04 -9.03 10.63
N ARG A 42 25.73 -10.28 10.99
CA ARG A 42 25.75 -10.75 12.39
C ARG A 42 27.18 -11.09 12.78
N LEU A 43 27.83 -10.16 13.46
CA LEU A 43 29.09 -10.45 14.13
C LEU A 43 28.77 -11.12 15.47
N GLU A 44 28.69 -12.45 15.49
CA GLU A 44 28.45 -13.19 16.73
C GLU A 44 29.63 -13.06 17.71
N GLU A 45 29.30 -12.97 19.01
CA GLU A 45 30.23 -13.06 20.14
C GLU A 45 30.80 -14.49 20.35
N GLY A 46 30.78 -15.33 19.32
CA GLY A 46 31.17 -16.75 19.40
C GLY A 46 32.65 -17.00 19.71
N ASP A 47 33.46 -15.94 19.73
CA ASP A 47 34.89 -15.98 20.05
C ASP A 47 35.11 -15.01 21.23
N GLN A 48 35.10 -15.53 22.46
CA GLN A 48 35.17 -14.81 23.76
C GLN A 48 36.36 -13.82 23.89
N LEU A 49 37.23 -13.74 22.90
CA LEU A 49 38.46 -12.95 22.88
C LEU A 49 38.32 -11.57 22.20
N LEU A 50 37.24 -11.27 21.47
CA LEU A 50 37.01 -9.92 20.93
C LEU A 50 35.63 -9.37 21.28
N LYS A 51 35.60 -8.47 22.27
CA LYS A 51 34.45 -7.59 22.48
C LYS A 51 34.38 -6.59 21.33
N LEU A 52 33.33 -6.65 20.53
CA LEU A 52 33.05 -5.62 19.53
C LEU A 52 32.88 -4.28 20.26
N PRO A 53 33.36 -3.16 19.68
CA PRO A 53 32.97 -1.84 20.14
C PRO A 53 31.44 -1.75 20.19
N GLU A 54 30.90 -1.18 21.27
CA GLU A 54 29.45 -1.16 21.54
C GLU A 54 28.64 -0.64 20.35
N ARG A 55 29.15 0.41 19.69
CA ARG A 55 28.55 0.97 18.48
C ARG A 55 28.45 -0.05 17.35
N LEU A 56 29.51 -0.80 17.04
CA LEU A 56 29.51 -1.77 15.94
C LEU A 56 28.60 -2.96 16.25
N ARG A 57 28.50 -3.35 17.53
CA ARG A 57 27.55 -4.36 18.00
C ARG A 57 26.11 -3.93 17.76
N GLN A 58 25.77 -2.68 18.11
CA GLN A 58 24.44 -2.13 17.85
C GLN A 58 24.14 -2.03 16.35
N GLU A 59 25.08 -1.55 15.54
CA GLU A 59 24.91 -1.47 14.08
C GLU A 59 24.73 -2.86 13.46
N SER A 60 25.48 -3.86 13.91
CA SER A 60 25.33 -5.28 13.51
C SER A 60 23.93 -5.82 13.78
N LEU A 61 23.39 -5.60 15.00
CA LEU A 61 22.05 -6.02 15.38
C LEU A 61 20.97 -5.31 14.54
N ILE A 62 21.10 -4.00 14.35
CA ILE A 62 20.16 -3.21 13.52
C ILE A 62 20.10 -3.77 12.10
N ILE A 63 21.25 -4.03 11.47
CA ILE A 63 21.26 -4.63 10.13
C ILE A 63 20.64 -6.02 10.13
N TYR A 64 21.02 -6.86 11.10
CA TYR A 64 20.55 -8.24 11.15
C TYR A 64 19.02 -8.31 11.27
N ASP A 65 18.45 -7.56 12.23
CA ASP A 65 17.00 -7.48 12.44
C ASP A 65 16.27 -6.98 11.19
N ALA A 66 16.82 -5.94 10.54
CA ALA A 66 16.24 -5.38 9.33
C ALA A 66 16.37 -6.32 8.13
N LEU A 67 17.50 -7.02 7.99
CA LEU A 67 17.72 -8.00 6.92
C LEU A 67 16.77 -9.19 7.07
N GLU A 68 16.61 -9.71 8.29
CA GLU A 68 15.67 -10.79 8.60
C GLU A 68 14.22 -10.38 8.30
N SER A 69 13.85 -9.16 8.70
CA SER A 69 12.53 -8.57 8.40
C SER A 69 12.24 -8.54 6.90
N VAL A 70 13.17 -8.03 6.09
CA VAL A 70 12.93 -7.94 4.63
C VAL A 70 13.04 -9.29 3.93
N SER A 71 13.91 -10.20 4.38
CA SER A 71 14.08 -11.51 3.71
C SER A 71 12.93 -12.48 3.99
N ASN A 72 12.29 -12.37 5.15
CA ASN A 72 11.16 -13.22 5.53
C ASN A 72 9.80 -12.62 5.13
N GLY A 73 9.78 -11.45 4.47
CA GLY A 73 8.55 -10.76 4.09
C GLY A 73 7.75 -10.19 5.27
N MET A 74 8.30 -10.19 6.48
CA MET A 74 7.69 -9.60 7.66
C MET A 74 8.13 -8.14 7.78
N TYR A 75 7.41 -7.24 7.11
CA TYR A 75 7.69 -5.80 7.19
C TYR A 75 7.64 -5.32 8.66
N ASN A 76 8.79 -4.91 9.19
CA ASN A 76 8.92 -4.35 10.54
C ASN A 76 9.39 -2.89 10.43
N PRO A 77 8.48 -1.90 10.58
CA PRO A 77 8.82 -0.49 10.42
C PRO A 77 9.87 -0.05 11.46
N ASP A 78 9.80 -0.54 12.70
CA ASP A 78 10.75 -0.17 13.76
C ASP A 78 12.18 -0.63 13.45
N ALA A 79 12.33 -1.80 12.81
CA ALA A 79 13.64 -2.31 12.38
C ALA A 79 14.22 -1.44 11.26
N LEU A 80 13.38 -1.02 10.31
CA LEU A 80 13.79 -0.17 9.19
C LEU A 80 14.13 1.25 9.63
N ASP A 81 13.38 1.85 10.55
CA ASP A 81 13.65 3.19 11.08
C ASP A 81 15.03 3.26 11.76
N ARG A 82 15.43 2.18 12.44
CA ARG A 82 16.75 2.08 13.08
C ARG A 82 17.91 2.09 12.07
N LEU A 83 17.69 1.69 10.81
CA LEU A 83 18.73 1.78 9.75
C LEU A 83 19.20 3.22 9.53
N GLY A 84 18.36 4.22 9.85
CA GLY A 84 18.74 5.64 9.82
C GLY A 84 19.95 5.97 10.70
N ARG A 85 20.20 5.18 11.75
CA ARG A 85 21.32 5.37 12.68
C ARG A 85 22.68 4.95 12.09
N ILE A 86 22.68 4.10 11.07
CA ILE A 86 23.90 3.61 10.43
C ILE A 86 24.38 4.64 9.42
N ARG A 87 25.52 5.24 9.70
CA ARG A 87 26.16 6.29 8.88
C ARG A 87 26.98 5.70 7.74
N GLU A 88 27.34 6.54 6.77
CA GLU A 88 28.09 6.12 5.57
C GLU A 88 29.49 5.59 5.90
N GLU A 89 30.11 6.08 6.97
CA GLU A 89 31.44 5.64 7.40
C GLU A 89 31.44 4.30 8.14
N SER A 90 30.25 3.74 8.40
CA SER A 90 30.12 2.44 9.06
C SER A 90 30.57 1.31 8.13
N PRO A 91 31.30 0.29 8.64
CA PRO A 91 31.58 -0.93 7.87
C PRO A 91 30.31 -1.70 7.47
N PHE A 92 29.17 -1.41 8.11
CA PHE A 92 27.86 -2.00 7.81
C PHE A 92 27.06 -1.24 6.74
N PHE A 93 27.56 -0.10 6.25
CA PHE A 93 26.85 0.70 5.25
C PHE A 93 26.51 -0.07 3.95
N PRO A 94 27.38 -0.95 3.40
CA PRO A 94 27.00 -1.78 2.25
C PRO A 94 25.81 -2.70 2.55
N TRP A 95 25.74 -3.26 3.77
CA TRP A 95 24.61 -4.08 4.19
C TRP A 95 23.34 -3.26 4.40
N LYS A 96 23.43 -2.03 4.93
CA LYS A 96 22.29 -1.11 5.00
C LYS A 96 21.66 -0.91 3.62
N ASN A 97 22.49 -0.56 2.63
CA ASN A 97 22.01 -0.35 1.26
C ASN A 97 21.49 -1.65 0.64
N THR A 98 22.01 -2.82 1.04
CA THR A 98 21.48 -4.12 0.61
C THR A 98 20.07 -4.37 1.14
N VAL A 99 19.82 -4.09 2.42
CA VAL A 99 18.48 -4.20 3.03
C VAL A 99 17.49 -3.27 2.32
N LEU A 100 17.89 -2.01 2.09
CA LEU A 100 17.06 -1.04 1.38
C LEU A 100 16.81 -1.43 -0.08
N ALA A 101 17.81 -1.98 -0.78
CA ALA A 101 17.64 -2.49 -2.14
C ALA A 101 16.68 -3.69 -2.18
N ILE A 102 16.73 -4.61 -1.23
CA ILE A 102 15.78 -5.72 -1.11
C ILE A 102 14.37 -5.21 -0.83
N LEU A 103 14.22 -4.19 0.03
CA LEU A 103 12.92 -3.57 0.28
C LEU A 103 12.35 -2.93 -1.00
N SER A 104 13.14 -2.14 -1.71
CA SER A 104 12.74 -1.53 -3.00
C SER A 104 12.41 -2.60 -4.05
N PHE A 105 13.13 -3.73 -4.06
CA PHE A 105 12.83 -4.88 -4.90
C PHE A 105 11.40 -5.40 -4.66
N TYR A 106 11.01 -5.61 -3.40
CA TYR A 106 9.66 -6.07 -3.05
C TYR A 106 8.57 -5.03 -3.36
N GLN A 107 8.90 -3.74 -3.26
CA GLN A 107 7.99 -2.64 -3.56
C GLN A 107 7.85 -2.39 -5.08
N GLY A 108 8.74 -2.93 -5.91
CA GLY A 108 8.76 -2.69 -7.35
C GLY A 108 9.42 -1.36 -7.74
N ASP A 109 10.08 -0.67 -6.80
CA ASP A 109 10.68 0.64 -7.00
C ASP A 109 12.07 0.51 -7.64
N ARG A 110 12.12 0.67 -8.97
CA ARG A 110 13.34 0.48 -9.77
C ARG A 110 14.38 1.57 -9.53
N ASP A 111 13.93 2.80 -9.32
CA ASP A 111 14.81 3.96 -9.21
C ASP A 111 15.57 3.92 -7.89
N ASN A 112 14.83 3.70 -6.78
CA ASN A 112 15.45 3.54 -5.47
C ASN A 112 16.32 2.29 -5.39
N LEU A 113 15.86 1.16 -5.95
CA LEU A 113 16.68 -0.06 -6.02
C LEU A 113 18.02 0.22 -6.69
N SER A 114 18.02 0.87 -7.86
CA SER A 114 19.25 1.19 -8.60
C SER A 114 20.16 2.10 -7.77
N GLY A 115 19.61 3.16 -7.19
CA GLY A 115 20.37 4.09 -6.35
C GLY A 115 20.98 3.44 -5.11
N PHE A 116 20.30 2.48 -4.48
CA PHE A 116 20.88 1.73 -3.36
C PHE A 116 21.94 0.73 -3.82
N LEU A 117 21.74 0.05 -4.94
CA LEU A 117 22.74 -0.87 -5.49
C LEU A 117 24.04 -0.14 -5.89
N GLU A 118 23.97 1.10 -6.38
CA GLU A 118 25.16 1.90 -6.71
C GLU A 118 26.02 2.20 -5.47
N LYS A 119 25.40 2.38 -4.30
CA LYS A 119 26.09 2.67 -3.03
C LYS A 119 26.79 1.47 -2.41
N ILE A 120 26.56 0.25 -2.91
CA ILE A 120 27.22 -0.97 -2.42
C ILE A 120 28.55 -1.12 -3.17
N PRO A 121 29.73 -1.23 -2.53
CA PRO A 121 30.97 -1.47 -3.26
C PRO A 121 31.01 -2.87 -3.91
N ASP A 122 31.54 -2.99 -5.12
CA ASP A 122 31.64 -4.29 -5.83
C ASP A 122 32.59 -5.27 -5.13
N SER A 123 33.59 -4.75 -4.40
CA SER A 123 34.52 -5.55 -3.59
C SER A 123 33.87 -6.11 -2.32
N SER A 124 32.74 -5.55 -1.88
CA SER A 124 32.05 -6.00 -0.67
C SER A 124 31.26 -7.29 -0.92
N PRO A 125 31.10 -8.17 0.09
CA PRO A 125 30.30 -9.40 -0.07
C PRO A 125 28.86 -9.15 -0.55
N PRO A 126 28.12 -8.12 -0.08
CA PRO A 126 26.78 -7.81 -0.60
C PRO A 126 26.76 -7.34 -2.05
N GLY A 127 27.88 -6.81 -2.58
CA GLY A 127 28.00 -6.40 -3.98
C GLY A 127 27.66 -7.50 -4.99
N ARG A 128 27.79 -8.77 -4.57
CA ARG A 128 27.42 -9.94 -5.38
C ARG A 128 25.92 -10.04 -5.67
N LEU A 129 25.07 -9.35 -4.90
CA LEU A 129 23.62 -9.34 -5.09
C LEU A 129 23.16 -8.32 -6.13
N LYS A 130 24.01 -7.34 -6.52
CA LYS A 130 23.65 -6.32 -7.49
C LYS A 130 23.13 -6.90 -8.80
N GLY A 131 23.93 -7.77 -9.42
CA GLY A 131 23.61 -8.38 -10.70
C GLY A 131 22.30 -9.20 -10.64
N PRO A 132 22.15 -10.15 -9.70
CA PRO A 132 20.92 -10.90 -9.55
C PRO A 132 19.67 -10.03 -9.34
N LEU A 133 19.75 -8.99 -8.50
CA LEU A 133 18.61 -8.10 -8.23
C LEU A 133 18.26 -7.25 -9.46
N LYS A 134 19.27 -6.72 -10.18
CA LYS A 134 19.05 -6.01 -11.46
C LYS A 134 18.37 -6.90 -12.50
N GLU A 135 18.80 -8.15 -12.64
CA GLU A 135 18.20 -9.10 -13.58
C GLU A 135 16.75 -9.44 -13.20
N LEU A 136 16.48 -9.70 -11.92
CA LEU A 136 15.14 -10.03 -11.44
C LEU A 136 14.15 -8.87 -11.60
N MET A 137 14.62 -7.63 -11.58
CA MET A 137 13.82 -6.43 -11.84
C MET A 137 13.71 -6.07 -13.33
N GLY A 138 14.45 -6.76 -14.20
CA GLY A 138 14.49 -6.45 -15.63
C GLY A 138 15.17 -5.11 -15.97
N ILE A 139 16.07 -4.63 -15.11
CA ILE A 139 16.81 -3.38 -15.34
C ILE A 139 17.94 -3.64 -16.34
N GLU A 140 18.79 -4.63 -16.03
CA GLU A 140 19.91 -5.04 -16.87
C GLU A 140 20.04 -6.56 -16.81
N PRO A 141 20.25 -7.25 -17.94
CA PRO A 141 20.58 -8.67 -17.92
C PRO A 141 21.94 -8.86 -17.26
N HIS A 142 22.08 -9.82 -16.34
CA HIS A 142 23.38 -10.14 -15.77
C HIS A 142 24.20 -10.91 -16.81
N PRO A 143 25.28 -10.34 -17.36
CA PRO A 143 26.10 -11.07 -18.32
C PRO A 143 26.83 -12.18 -17.56
N SER A 144 26.55 -13.43 -17.92
CA SER A 144 27.18 -14.64 -17.35
C SER A 144 27.18 -14.71 -15.81
N PRO A 145 26.02 -14.87 -15.15
CA PRO A 145 25.96 -14.98 -13.70
C PRO A 145 26.70 -16.22 -13.22
N ALA A 146 27.39 -16.10 -12.07
CA ALA A 146 28.01 -17.25 -11.41
C ALA A 146 26.95 -18.33 -11.11
N ALA A 147 27.36 -19.60 -10.97
CA ALA A 147 26.41 -20.71 -10.75
C ALA A 147 25.46 -20.49 -9.56
N ALA A 148 25.96 -19.90 -8.46
CA ALA A 148 25.14 -19.55 -7.31
C ALA A 148 24.09 -18.46 -7.62
N ALA A 149 24.48 -17.43 -8.37
CA ALA A 149 23.57 -16.38 -8.84
C ALA A 149 22.50 -16.96 -9.78
N LYS A 150 22.89 -17.81 -10.74
CA LYS A 150 21.94 -18.52 -11.62
C LYS A 150 20.92 -19.32 -10.82
N LYS A 151 21.37 -20.11 -9.84
CA LYS A 151 20.48 -20.91 -8.97
C LYS A 151 19.56 -20.04 -8.10
N PHE A 152 20.05 -18.91 -7.61
CA PHE A 152 19.25 -17.95 -6.84
C PHE A 152 18.15 -17.34 -7.71
N ILE A 153 18.52 -16.85 -8.90
CA ILE A 153 17.58 -16.28 -9.87
C ILE A 153 16.56 -17.33 -10.34
N SER A 154 17.01 -18.56 -10.63
CA SER A 154 16.11 -19.63 -11.09
C SER A 154 15.07 -19.98 -10.03
N ARG A 155 15.47 -20.12 -8.76
CA ARG A 155 14.52 -20.37 -7.66
C ARG A 155 13.45 -19.28 -7.54
N ILE A 156 13.83 -18.02 -7.66
CA ILE A 156 12.88 -16.90 -7.60
C ILE A 156 11.98 -16.87 -8.86
N LYS A 157 12.51 -17.23 -10.04
CA LYS A 157 11.74 -17.28 -11.29
C LYS A 157 10.79 -18.49 -11.34
N GLU A 158 11.24 -19.66 -10.90
CA GLU A 158 10.47 -20.92 -10.86
C GLU A 158 9.21 -20.77 -10.00
N ASP A 159 9.35 -20.15 -8.82
CA ASP A 159 8.24 -19.84 -7.91
C ASP A 159 7.18 -18.91 -8.54
N ARG A 160 7.54 -18.19 -9.62
CA ARG A 160 6.65 -17.27 -10.34
C ARG A 160 6.04 -17.85 -11.61
N THR A 161 6.43 -19.06 -12.04
CA THR A 161 5.90 -19.65 -13.30
C THR A 161 4.40 -19.93 -13.20
N PHE A 162 3.94 -20.43 -12.05
CA PHE A 162 2.52 -20.59 -11.74
C PHE A 162 1.75 -19.27 -11.86
N LEU A 163 2.22 -18.20 -11.20
CA LEU A 163 1.57 -16.89 -11.24
C LEU A 163 1.51 -16.32 -12.66
N ARG A 164 2.56 -16.51 -13.48
CA ARG A 164 2.56 -16.06 -14.87
C ARG A 164 1.55 -16.83 -15.72
N SER A 165 1.47 -18.15 -15.55
CA SER A 165 0.47 -18.97 -16.24
C SER A 165 -0.94 -18.54 -15.86
N ALA A 166 -1.16 -18.29 -14.57
CA ALA A 166 -2.46 -17.87 -14.05
C ALA A 166 -2.87 -16.48 -14.55
N ILE A 167 -1.94 -15.52 -14.59
CA ILE A 167 -2.19 -14.18 -15.16
C ILE A 167 -2.49 -14.27 -16.67
N ALA A 168 -1.79 -15.14 -17.40
CA ALA A 168 -2.08 -15.36 -18.82
C ALA A 168 -3.51 -15.89 -19.00
N GLN A 169 -3.91 -16.90 -18.22
CA GLN A 169 -5.28 -17.43 -18.25
C GLN A 169 -6.33 -16.36 -17.91
N LEU A 170 -6.10 -15.54 -16.89
CA LEU A 170 -7.01 -14.43 -16.57
C LEU A 170 -7.10 -13.41 -17.72
N SER A 171 -6.01 -13.18 -18.43
CA SER A 171 -6.00 -12.28 -19.59
C SER A 171 -6.81 -12.88 -20.74
N ASP A 172 -6.63 -14.17 -21.03
CA ASP A 172 -7.40 -14.89 -22.05
C ASP A 172 -8.91 -14.84 -21.73
N TYR A 173 -9.30 -15.04 -20.46
CA TYR A 173 -10.71 -14.93 -20.04
C TYR A 173 -11.29 -13.52 -20.23
N LEU A 174 -10.49 -12.48 -20.02
CA LEU A 174 -10.91 -11.09 -20.26
C LEU A 174 -11.01 -10.75 -21.75
N GLU A 175 -10.19 -11.38 -22.60
CA GLU A 175 -10.25 -11.21 -24.06
C GLU A 175 -11.46 -11.93 -24.65
N GLU A 176 -11.82 -13.09 -24.11
CA GLU A 176 -12.98 -13.89 -24.53
C GLU A 176 -14.29 -13.53 -23.81
N ASP A 177 -14.29 -12.50 -22.94
CA ASP A 177 -15.42 -12.08 -22.08
C ASP A 177 -16.04 -13.25 -21.27
N LEU A 178 -15.20 -14.16 -20.78
CA LEU A 178 -15.59 -15.29 -19.93
C LEU A 178 -15.67 -14.87 -18.46
N GLU A 179 -16.73 -14.14 -18.11
CA GLU A 179 -16.97 -13.56 -16.77
C GLU A 179 -16.81 -14.57 -15.63
N GLU A 180 -17.55 -15.68 -15.65
CA GLU A 180 -17.54 -16.68 -14.57
C GLU A 180 -16.13 -17.27 -14.38
N ALA A 181 -15.45 -17.65 -15.47
CA ALA A 181 -14.12 -18.22 -15.43
C ALA A 181 -13.08 -17.23 -14.89
N PHE A 182 -13.18 -15.95 -15.26
CA PHE A 182 -12.33 -14.89 -14.73
C PHE A 182 -12.51 -14.71 -13.22
N ILE A 183 -13.76 -14.62 -12.74
CA ILE A 183 -14.08 -14.43 -11.33
C ILE A 183 -13.61 -15.61 -10.50
N GLU A 184 -13.98 -16.84 -10.88
CA GLU A 184 -13.61 -18.06 -10.15
C GLU A 184 -12.10 -18.24 -10.06
N THR A 185 -11.40 -18.07 -11.19
CA THR A 185 -9.94 -18.22 -11.25
C THR A 185 -9.25 -17.15 -10.42
N SER A 186 -9.71 -15.90 -10.50
CA SER A 186 -9.15 -14.80 -9.69
C SER A 186 -9.28 -15.10 -8.20
N ILE A 187 -10.46 -15.53 -7.76
CA ILE A 187 -10.74 -15.85 -6.36
C ILE A 187 -9.90 -17.05 -5.88
N LEU A 188 -9.74 -18.08 -6.71
CA LEU A 188 -8.89 -19.23 -6.40
C LEU A 188 -7.42 -18.81 -6.18
N LEU A 189 -6.88 -17.99 -7.08
CA LEU A 189 -5.50 -17.50 -6.96
C LEU A 189 -5.31 -16.64 -5.72
N ILE A 190 -6.28 -15.78 -5.40
CA ILE A 190 -6.28 -14.98 -4.18
C ILE A 190 -6.26 -15.89 -2.94
N LYS A 191 -7.09 -16.94 -2.92
CA LYS A 191 -7.13 -17.95 -1.84
C LYS A 191 -5.80 -18.66 -1.65
N ASP A 192 -5.14 -19.03 -2.74
CA ASP A 192 -3.83 -19.68 -2.67
C ASP A 192 -2.74 -18.72 -2.19
N MET A 193 -2.79 -17.46 -2.61
CA MET A 193 -1.80 -16.44 -2.29
C MET A 193 -1.94 -15.88 -0.87
N ILE A 194 -3.12 -15.89 -0.26
CA ILE A 194 -3.38 -15.15 0.99
C ILE A 194 -2.47 -15.59 2.15
N ARG A 195 -2.10 -16.89 2.20
CA ARG A 195 -1.28 -17.45 3.29
C ARG A 195 0.19 -17.08 3.17
N SER A 196 0.74 -17.17 1.96
CA SER A 196 2.17 -16.97 1.70
C SER A 196 2.50 -15.53 1.33
N TYR A 197 1.57 -14.83 0.68
CA TYR A 197 1.77 -13.52 0.06
C TYR A 197 0.56 -12.58 0.27
N PRO A 198 0.19 -12.25 1.53
CA PRO A 198 -1.06 -11.54 1.83
C PRO A 198 -1.19 -10.18 1.14
N GLN A 199 -0.08 -9.44 0.98
CA GLN A 199 -0.09 -8.15 0.28
C GLN A 199 -0.24 -8.30 -1.23
N ALA A 200 0.31 -9.36 -1.82
CA ALA A 200 0.12 -9.64 -3.24
C ALA A 200 -1.32 -10.12 -3.51
N ALA A 201 -1.90 -10.93 -2.62
CA ALA A 201 -3.29 -11.35 -2.69
C ALA A 201 -4.25 -10.14 -2.65
N ARG A 202 -4.03 -9.17 -1.75
CA ARG A 202 -4.81 -7.92 -1.73
C ARG A 202 -4.69 -7.11 -3.02
N ARG A 203 -3.49 -6.98 -3.58
CA ARG A 203 -3.28 -6.28 -4.86
C ARG A 203 -3.97 -6.99 -6.01
N LEU A 204 -3.92 -8.32 -6.05
CA LEU A 204 -4.64 -9.12 -7.05
C LEU A 204 -6.15 -8.96 -6.90
N ALA A 205 -6.66 -8.95 -5.67
CA ALA A 205 -8.08 -8.70 -5.37
C ALA A 205 -8.55 -7.33 -5.87
N LEU A 206 -7.81 -6.26 -5.55
CA LEU A 206 -8.11 -4.92 -6.03
C LEU A 206 -8.09 -4.84 -7.55
N TRP A 207 -7.07 -5.42 -8.18
CA TRP A 207 -6.96 -5.45 -9.64
C TRP A 207 -8.11 -6.24 -10.27
N ALA A 208 -8.42 -7.44 -9.78
CA ALA A 208 -9.44 -8.31 -10.35
C ALA A 208 -10.83 -7.67 -10.24
N MET A 209 -11.15 -7.11 -9.07
CA MET A 209 -12.43 -6.46 -8.83
C MET A 209 -12.60 -5.18 -9.66
N ARG A 210 -11.54 -4.37 -9.75
CA ARG A 210 -11.52 -3.19 -10.61
C ARG A 210 -11.69 -3.57 -12.08
N THR A 211 -11.01 -4.60 -12.54
CA THR A 211 -11.08 -5.07 -13.93
C THR A 211 -12.47 -5.62 -14.25
N ALA A 212 -13.08 -6.37 -13.33
CA ALA A 212 -14.45 -6.83 -13.44
C ALA A 212 -15.43 -5.65 -13.54
N ALA A 213 -15.27 -4.61 -12.72
CA ALA A 213 -16.09 -3.40 -12.80
C ALA A 213 -15.91 -2.66 -14.14
N GLU A 214 -14.67 -2.52 -14.64
CA GLU A 214 -14.39 -1.91 -15.96
C GLU A 214 -15.03 -2.70 -17.12
N LYS A 215 -15.23 -4.00 -16.95
CA LYS A 215 -15.90 -4.91 -17.90
C LYS A 215 -17.40 -5.06 -17.66
N GLU A 216 -17.98 -4.34 -16.69
CA GLU A 216 -19.39 -4.44 -16.29
C GLU A 216 -19.81 -5.84 -15.82
N PHE A 217 -18.85 -6.64 -15.32
CA PHE A 217 -19.11 -7.94 -14.71
C PHE A 217 -19.75 -7.79 -13.33
N SER A 218 -20.45 -8.84 -12.88
CA SER A 218 -21.01 -8.91 -11.53
C SER A 218 -19.91 -8.93 -10.48
N LEU A 219 -20.05 -8.08 -9.46
CA LEU A 219 -19.09 -7.99 -8.36
C LEU A 219 -19.51 -8.79 -7.11
N GLN A 220 -20.68 -9.43 -7.16
CA GLN A 220 -21.29 -10.10 -6.01
C GLN A 220 -20.40 -11.21 -5.44
N ASP A 221 -19.83 -12.03 -6.30
CA ASP A 221 -18.96 -13.13 -5.90
C ASP A 221 -17.67 -12.61 -5.27
N PHE A 222 -17.10 -11.52 -5.79
CA PHE A 222 -15.95 -10.88 -5.15
C PHE A 222 -16.29 -10.39 -3.75
N VAL A 223 -17.37 -9.61 -3.58
CA VAL A 223 -17.77 -9.07 -2.26
C VAL A 223 -18.00 -10.18 -1.24
N SER A 224 -18.73 -11.23 -1.64
CA SER A 224 -19.05 -12.38 -0.79
C SER A 224 -17.78 -13.16 -0.41
N GLN A 225 -16.97 -13.54 -1.39
CA GLN A 225 -15.77 -14.35 -1.16
C GLN A 225 -14.70 -13.55 -0.41
N PHE A 226 -14.54 -12.25 -0.67
CA PHE A 226 -13.62 -11.40 0.10
C PHE A 226 -14.07 -11.27 1.56
N GLY A 227 -15.38 -11.24 1.82
CA GLY A 227 -15.94 -11.30 3.16
C GLY A 227 -15.52 -12.56 3.91
N GLN A 228 -15.51 -13.72 3.24
CA GLN A 228 -15.03 -14.98 3.82
C GLN A 228 -13.52 -15.01 4.06
N LEU A 229 -12.73 -14.31 3.22
CA LEU A 229 -11.27 -14.37 3.26
C LEU A 229 -10.63 -13.40 4.25
N TRP A 230 -11.15 -12.17 4.34
CA TRP A 230 -10.58 -11.12 5.19
C TRP A 230 -11.54 -10.58 6.25
N GLY A 231 -12.78 -11.06 6.27
CA GLY A 231 -13.85 -10.51 7.10
C GLY A 231 -14.64 -9.40 6.40
N SER A 232 -15.83 -9.11 6.94
CA SER A 232 -16.78 -8.16 6.35
C SER A 232 -16.17 -6.77 6.15
N ASN A 233 -15.50 -6.23 7.17
CA ASN A 233 -14.93 -4.88 7.11
C ASN A 233 -13.84 -4.72 6.04
N GLU A 234 -12.85 -5.62 5.97
CA GLU A 234 -11.80 -5.52 4.95
C GLU A 234 -12.37 -5.78 3.54
N SER A 235 -13.37 -6.65 3.39
CA SER A 235 -14.09 -6.81 2.12
C SER A 235 -14.75 -5.51 1.64
N LEU A 236 -15.46 -4.81 2.54
CA LEU A 236 -16.06 -3.51 2.25
C LEU A 236 -15.00 -2.48 1.84
N ARG A 237 -13.86 -2.45 2.54
CA ARG A 237 -12.74 -1.54 2.25
C ARG A 237 -12.12 -1.80 0.88
N LEU A 238 -11.81 -3.07 0.58
CA LEU A 238 -11.24 -3.48 -0.72
C LEU A 238 -12.21 -3.17 -1.87
N THR A 239 -13.51 -3.36 -1.64
CA THR A 239 -14.55 -3.01 -2.61
C THR A 239 -14.59 -1.51 -2.86
N ALA A 240 -14.64 -0.70 -1.79
CA ALA A 240 -14.66 0.75 -1.90
C ALA A 240 -13.43 1.28 -2.66
N LEU A 241 -12.24 0.74 -2.37
CA LEU A 241 -11.00 1.09 -3.06
C LEU A 241 -11.01 0.71 -4.54
N SER A 242 -11.58 -0.44 -4.89
CA SER A 242 -11.64 -0.93 -6.28
C SER A 242 -12.57 -0.07 -7.15
N LEU A 243 -13.65 0.44 -6.55
CA LEU A 243 -14.68 1.21 -7.24
C LEU A 243 -14.42 2.71 -7.27
N GLN A 244 -13.56 3.24 -6.40
CA GLN A 244 -13.40 4.68 -6.18
C GLN A 244 -13.17 5.51 -7.46
N SER A 245 -12.45 4.97 -8.45
CA SER A 245 -12.17 5.67 -9.70
C SER A 245 -13.17 5.40 -10.83
N LEU A 246 -14.04 4.40 -10.67
CA LEU A 246 -14.94 3.91 -11.73
C LEU A 246 -16.40 4.25 -11.43
N GLU A 247 -16.84 3.92 -10.22
CA GLU A 247 -18.20 4.06 -9.70
C GLU A 247 -18.13 4.73 -8.32
N PRO A 248 -17.75 6.03 -8.26
CA PRO A 248 -17.51 6.73 -7.01
C PRO A 248 -18.76 6.79 -6.12
N ASP A 249 -19.95 6.76 -6.70
CA ASP A 249 -21.26 6.71 -6.03
C ASP A 249 -21.47 5.42 -5.23
N LEU A 250 -21.12 4.26 -5.81
CA LEU A 250 -21.13 2.98 -5.09
C LEU A 250 -19.99 2.90 -4.08
N ALA A 251 -18.80 3.40 -4.43
CA ALA A 251 -17.65 3.43 -3.53
C ALA A 251 -17.97 4.18 -2.23
N ILE A 252 -18.73 5.28 -2.29
CA ILE A 252 -19.21 6.02 -1.11
C ILE A 252 -20.04 5.11 -0.18
N LEU A 253 -20.97 4.32 -0.72
CA LEU A 253 -21.80 3.42 0.08
C LEU A 253 -20.95 2.37 0.81
N PHE A 254 -19.94 1.82 0.14
CA PHE A 254 -19.00 0.86 0.74
C PHE A 254 -18.10 1.52 1.80
N TRP A 255 -17.60 2.74 1.57
CA TRP A 255 -16.83 3.50 2.56
C TRP A 255 -17.65 3.79 3.82
N LEU A 256 -18.92 4.19 3.67
CA LEU A 256 -19.83 4.41 4.79
C LEU A 256 -20.06 3.12 5.59
N ARG A 257 -20.38 2.01 4.91
CA ARG A 257 -20.57 0.70 5.57
C ARG A 257 -19.29 0.25 6.29
N TYR A 258 -18.13 0.44 5.67
CA TYR A 258 -16.84 0.14 6.30
C TYR A 258 -16.62 0.96 7.58
N ALA A 259 -16.83 2.29 7.53
CA ALA A 259 -16.69 3.14 8.71
C ALA A 259 -17.63 2.73 9.85
N ILE A 260 -18.90 2.47 9.53
CA ILE A 260 -19.91 1.99 10.49
C ILE A 260 -19.47 0.66 11.11
N GLY A 261 -19.03 -0.30 10.30
CA GLY A 261 -18.58 -1.61 10.78
C GLY A 261 -17.35 -1.52 11.69
N ARG A 262 -16.39 -0.65 11.37
CA ARG A 262 -15.20 -0.40 12.21
C ARG A 262 -15.56 0.18 13.58
N LEU A 263 -16.53 1.11 13.62
CA LEU A 263 -17.01 1.72 14.87
C LEU A 263 -17.77 0.70 15.74
N LYS A 264 -18.62 -0.12 15.13
CA LYS A 264 -19.36 -1.19 15.81
C LYS A 264 -18.45 -2.24 16.45
N GLU A 265 -17.37 -2.61 15.74
CA GLU A 265 -16.37 -3.55 16.26
C GLU A 265 -15.45 -2.92 17.32
N GLY A 266 -15.57 -1.62 17.57
CA GLY A 266 -14.76 -0.91 18.54
C GLY A 266 -13.31 -0.64 18.08
N LEU A 267 -13.04 -0.75 16.78
CA LEU A 267 -11.68 -0.71 16.22
C LEU A 267 -11.32 0.61 15.52
N GLY A 268 -12.29 1.50 15.31
CA GLY A 268 -12.09 2.76 14.59
C GLY A 268 -11.51 3.86 15.46
N SER A 269 -10.34 4.40 15.08
CA SER A 269 -9.83 5.62 15.72
C SER A 269 -10.55 6.85 15.16
N ARG A 270 -10.50 7.94 15.92
CA ARG A 270 -11.07 9.22 15.53
C ARG A 270 -10.43 9.77 14.24
N GLU A 271 -9.11 9.63 14.13
CA GLU A 271 -8.33 10.01 12.96
C GLU A 271 -8.69 9.14 11.74
N GLU A 272 -8.86 7.83 11.95
CA GLU A 272 -9.27 6.91 10.89
C GLU A 272 -10.67 7.24 10.36
N THR A 273 -11.65 7.45 11.26
CA THR A 273 -13.00 7.86 10.87
C THR A 273 -13.00 9.19 10.13
N ALA A 274 -12.24 10.18 10.60
CA ALA A 274 -12.10 11.47 9.91
C ALA A 274 -11.46 11.32 8.52
N ALA A 275 -10.45 10.45 8.37
CA ALA A 275 -9.84 10.17 7.08
C ALA A 275 -10.83 9.53 6.09
N ILE A 276 -11.64 8.56 6.55
CA ILE A 276 -12.67 7.93 5.70
C ILE A 276 -13.73 8.95 5.27
N VAL A 277 -14.19 9.80 6.18
CA VAL A 277 -15.15 10.88 5.86
C VAL A 277 -14.55 11.87 4.85
N SER A 278 -13.26 12.18 4.95
CA SER A 278 -12.56 13.01 3.96
C SER A 278 -12.57 12.35 2.57
N ILE A 279 -12.28 11.05 2.48
CA ILE A 279 -12.31 10.30 1.22
C ILE A 279 -13.72 10.33 0.59
N ILE A 280 -14.76 10.16 1.41
CA ILE A 280 -16.16 10.24 0.96
C ILE A 280 -16.46 11.65 0.44
N SER A 281 -16.03 12.69 1.15
CA SER A 281 -16.25 14.08 0.74
C SER A 281 -15.60 14.38 -0.62
N ASP A 282 -14.35 13.96 -0.81
CA ASP A 282 -13.63 14.12 -2.07
C ASP A 282 -14.34 13.42 -3.24
N ALA A 283 -14.85 12.20 -3.02
CA ALA A 283 -15.56 11.42 -4.04
C ALA A 283 -16.87 12.09 -4.50
N VAL A 284 -17.65 12.67 -3.58
CA VAL A 284 -18.87 13.40 -3.95
C VAL A 284 -18.54 14.72 -4.64
N GLU A 285 -17.51 15.45 -4.18
CA GLU A 285 -17.08 16.68 -4.85
C GLU A 285 -16.66 16.39 -6.31
N GLN A 286 -16.02 15.24 -6.55
CA GLN A 286 -15.77 14.75 -7.89
C GLN A 286 -17.08 14.48 -8.67
N LEU A 287 -18.04 13.74 -8.09
CA LEU A 287 -19.35 13.51 -8.71
C LEU A 287 -20.10 14.80 -9.07
N LYS A 288 -19.99 15.83 -8.22
CA LYS A 288 -20.58 17.16 -8.46
C LYS A 288 -19.90 17.87 -9.62
N ARG A 289 -18.57 17.86 -9.66
CA ARG A 289 -17.79 18.47 -10.76
C ARG A 289 -18.11 17.81 -12.10
N ASP A 290 -18.32 16.50 -12.10
CA ASP A 290 -18.62 15.72 -13.30
C ASP A 290 -20.10 15.82 -13.73
N GLY A 291 -20.95 16.48 -12.94
CA GLY A 291 -22.39 16.62 -13.22
C GLY A 291 -23.18 15.32 -13.06
N LEU A 292 -22.55 14.26 -12.57
CA LEU A 292 -23.17 12.96 -12.30
C LEU A 292 -24.02 12.99 -11.03
N PHE A 293 -23.70 13.91 -10.10
CA PHE A 293 -24.43 14.02 -8.84
C PHE A 293 -25.93 14.30 -9.03
N THR A 294 -26.32 15.08 -10.04
CA THR A 294 -27.73 15.42 -10.27
C THR A 294 -28.55 14.19 -10.68
N GLN A 295 -27.95 13.25 -11.43
CA GLN A 295 -28.60 12.01 -11.82
C GLN A 295 -28.82 11.07 -10.62
N LEU A 296 -27.86 11.06 -9.69
CA LEU A 296 -27.95 10.28 -8.45
C LEU A 296 -28.96 10.86 -7.46
N ASP A 297 -29.11 12.20 -7.43
CA ASP A 297 -30.10 12.85 -6.56
C ASP A 297 -31.56 12.55 -6.99
N ASP A 298 -31.75 12.23 -8.27
CA ASP A 298 -33.04 11.80 -8.83
C ASP A 298 -33.37 10.32 -8.52
N ASP A 299 -32.41 9.50 -8.05
CA ASP A 299 -32.65 8.11 -7.65
C ASP A 299 -33.12 8.03 -6.17
N PRO A 300 -34.41 7.72 -5.92
CA PRO A 300 -34.95 7.70 -4.56
C PRO A 300 -34.39 6.57 -3.69
N GLU A 301 -33.98 5.44 -4.28
CA GLU A 301 -33.46 4.28 -3.54
C GLU A 301 -32.02 4.53 -3.09
N TYR A 302 -31.19 5.08 -3.98
CA TYR A 302 -29.83 5.51 -3.65
C TYR A 302 -29.87 6.56 -2.54
N LYS A 303 -30.70 7.60 -2.70
CA LYS A 303 -30.87 8.69 -1.72
C LYS A 303 -31.31 8.20 -0.35
N LYS A 304 -32.27 7.26 -0.31
CA LYS A 304 -32.73 6.63 0.92
C LYS A 304 -31.62 5.83 1.60
N SER A 305 -30.87 5.05 0.83
CA SER A 305 -29.77 4.22 1.33
C SER A 305 -28.63 5.07 1.89
N LEU A 306 -28.23 6.12 1.16
CA LEU A 306 -27.21 7.06 1.57
C LEU A 306 -27.59 7.76 2.88
N ARG A 307 -28.82 8.30 2.98
CA ARG A 307 -29.34 8.92 4.21
C ARG A 307 -29.31 7.97 5.41
N SER A 308 -29.76 6.74 5.21
CA SER A 308 -29.77 5.72 6.27
C SER A 308 -28.36 5.43 6.78
N LEU A 309 -27.38 5.28 5.88
CA LEU A 309 -25.98 5.03 6.24
C LEU A 309 -25.34 6.22 6.95
N ILE A 310 -25.61 7.45 6.51
CA ILE A 310 -25.09 8.66 7.15
C ILE A 310 -25.61 8.78 8.58
N TRP A 311 -26.91 8.58 8.77
CA TRP A 311 -27.52 8.61 10.09
C TRP A 311 -26.94 7.52 11.01
N LYS A 312 -26.76 6.30 10.49
CA LYS A 312 -26.10 5.20 11.23
C LYS A 312 -24.65 5.54 11.58
N LEU A 313 -23.90 6.17 10.69
CA LEU A 313 -22.52 6.59 10.95
C LEU A 313 -22.46 7.65 12.06
N GLN A 314 -23.38 8.62 12.06
CA GLN A 314 -23.50 9.62 13.12
C GLN A 314 -23.78 8.97 14.47
N ASP A 315 -24.78 8.09 14.55
CA ASP A 315 -25.16 7.38 15.79
C ASP A 315 -24.03 6.50 16.32
N GLU A 316 -23.41 5.66 15.49
CA GLU A 316 -22.31 4.80 15.92
C GLU A 316 -21.07 5.60 16.35
N SER A 317 -20.76 6.70 15.69
CA SER A 317 -19.64 7.56 16.11
C SER A 317 -19.93 8.21 17.46
N GLN A 318 -21.15 8.72 17.68
CA GLN A 318 -21.54 9.30 18.97
C GLN A 318 -21.44 8.27 20.10
N ARG A 319 -21.89 7.04 19.86
CA ARG A 319 -21.76 5.94 20.83
C ARG A 319 -20.30 5.61 21.11
N HIS A 320 -19.51 5.41 20.06
CA HIS A 320 -18.12 4.99 20.15
C HIS A 320 -17.23 6.06 20.83
N PHE A 321 -17.45 7.34 20.52
CA PHE A 321 -16.67 8.46 21.07
C PHE A 321 -17.32 9.18 22.26
N SER A 322 -18.43 8.67 22.80
CA SER A 322 -19.23 9.30 23.88
C SER A 322 -18.47 9.70 25.16
N ARG A 323 -17.28 9.13 25.39
CA ARG A 323 -16.40 9.52 26.52
C ARG A 323 -15.71 10.87 26.31
N GLU A 324 -15.60 11.30 25.06
CA GLU A 324 -15.05 12.60 24.66
C GLU A 324 -16.24 13.54 24.39
N ARG A 325 -16.55 14.43 25.33
CA ARG A 325 -17.67 15.37 25.16
C ARG A 325 -17.34 16.41 24.08
N GLY A 326 -18.07 16.39 22.97
CA GLY A 326 -18.10 17.43 21.94
C GLY A 326 -19.13 17.12 20.85
N PRO A 327 -19.67 18.10 20.12
CA PRO A 327 -20.48 17.86 18.93
C PRO A 327 -19.69 17.04 17.90
N PHE A 328 -20.38 16.29 17.04
CA PHE A 328 -19.75 15.38 16.08
C PHE A 328 -18.73 16.09 15.18
N GLU A 329 -18.97 17.36 14.79
CA GLU A 329 -18.00 18.12 13.99
C GLU A 329 -16.73 18.46 14.80
N GLU A 330 -16.88 18.71 16.10
CA GLU A 330 -15.74 18.86 17.00
C GLU A 330 -15.03 17.54 17.24
N LEU A 331 -15.69 16.39 17.05
CA LEU A 331 -15.14 15.04 17.17
C LEU A 331 -14.36 14.57 15.94
N LEU A 332 -14.36 15.24 14.78
CA LEU A 332 -13.53 14.83 13.64
C LEU A 332 -12.24 15.64 13.46
N GLY A 333 -12.00 16.62 14.34
CA GLY A 333 -10.76 17.41 14.35
C GLY A 333 -10.69 18.48 13.25
N PRO A 334 -9.68 19.37 13.29
CA PRO A 334 -9.58 20.52 12.40
C PRO A 334 -9.39 20.18 10.90
N SER A 335 -8.93 18.98 10.57
CA SER A 335 -8.82 18.48 9.20
C SER A 335 -10.18 18.31 8.51
N ALA A 336 -11.26 18.12 9.26
CA ALA A 336 -12.63 18.08 8.74
C ALA A 336 -13.30 19.48 8.61
N ARG A 337 -12.60 20.58 8.96
CA ARG A 337 -13.20 21.93 9.05
C ARG A 337 -13.21 22.73 7.74
N SER A 338 -12.69 22.18 6.63
CA SER A 338 -12.71 22.92 5.35
C SER A 338 -14.05 22.82 4.61
N VAL A 339 -14.83 21.78 4.89
CA VAL A 339 -16.23 21.60 4.49
C VAL A 339 -16.84 20.78 5.60
N ASP A 340 -17.87 21.28 6.28
CA ASP A 340 -18.63 20.48 7.25
C ASP A 340 -19.23 19.27 6.51
N PRO A 341 -18.65 18.06 6.64
CA PRO A 341 -18.94 16.97 5.72
C PRO A 341 -20.36 16.42 5.91
N LEU A 342 -20.95 16.66 7.08
CA LEU A 342 -22.30 16.20 7.41
C LEU A 342 -23.35 17.24 7.12
N SER A 343 -23.15 18.52 7.49
CA SER A 343 -24.11 19.53 7.05
C SER A 343 -24.08 19.71 5.55
N TRP A 344 -22.95 19.47 4.87
CA TRP A 344 -22.93 19.37 3.41
C TRP A 344 -23.67 18.12 2.91
N LEU A 345 -23.60 16.96 3.56
CA LEU A 345 -24.37 15.78 3.14
C LEU A 345 -25.88 16.04 3.28
N GLU A 346 -26.30 16.61 4.41
CA GLU A 346 -27.69 17.00 4.68
C GLU A 346 -28.16 18.11 3.74
N ASN A 347 -27.40 19.19 3.55
CA ASN A 347 -27.71 20.29 2.62
C ASN A 347 -27.72 19.83 1.15
N THR A 348 -26.83 18.91 0.77
CA THR A 348 -26.80 18.35 -0.58
C THR A 348 -28.04 17.46 -0.83
N LEU A 349 -28.52 16.76 0.20
CA LEU A 349 -29.71 15.91 0.13
C LEU A 349 -31.03 16.69 0.20
N GLU A 350 -31.03 17.90 0.77
CA GLU A 350 -32.23 18.74 0.93
C GLU A 350 -32.51 19.68 -0.28
N GLY A 351 -31.63 19.71 -1.28
CA GLY A 351 -31.85 20.54 -2.48
C GLY A 351 -31.81 22.05 -2.22
N THR A 352 -31.39 22.46 -1.02
CA THR A 352 -31.14 23.86 -0.67
C THR A 352 -29.86 24.30 -1.36
N SER A 353 -30.02 24.82 -2.59
CA SER A 353 -29.01 25.64 -3.23
C SER A 353 -28.48 26.66 -2.22
N VAL A 354 -27.21 26.54 -1.84
CA VAL A 354 -26.47 27.54 -1.08
C VAL A 354 -26.22 28.74 -2.01
N SER A 355 -27.29 29.41 -2.43
CA SER A 355 -27.31 30.67 -3.18
C SER A 355 -27.12 31.86 -2.22
N GLY A 356 -26.16 31.77 -1.30
CA GLY A 356 -25.93 32.78 -0.26
C GLY A 356 -24.61 33.54 -0.37
N TYR A 357 -23.57 32.97 -0.98
CA TYR A 357 -22.22 33.54 -0.94
C TYR A 357 -21.63 33.73 -2.33
N ALA A 358 -21.95 34.88 -2.95
CA ALA A 358 -21.06 35.69 -3.81
C ALA A 358 -21.86 36.67 -4.67
N ARG A 359 -22.26 37.81 -4.09
CA ARG A 359 -22.48 39.03 -4.86
C ARG A 359 -21.72 40.18 -4.21
N THR A 360 -20.47 40.35 -4.62
CA THR A 360 -19.81 41.67 -4.64
C THR A 360 -18.73 41.67 -5.73
N ALA A 361 -18.80 42.70 -6.59
CA ALA A 361 -17.86 43.13 -7.65
C ALA A 361 -17.59 42.11 -8.78
N GLY A 362 -17.66 42.41 -10.07
CA GLY A 362 -17.69 43.68 -10.77
C GLY A 362 -16.86 43.55 -12.05
N ARG A 363 -17.43 44.02 -13.16
CA ARG A 363 -16.76 44.47 -14.40
C ARG A 363 -16.59 43.48 -15.57
N LYS A 364 -17.32 43.84 -16.63
CA LYS A 364 -17.26 43.37 -18.02
C LYS A 364 -15.82 43.37 -18.58
N ARG A 365 -15.45 42.28 -19.26
CA ARG A 365 -14.57 42.33 -20.44
C ARG A 365 -14.99 41.24 -21.42
N ARG A 366 -15.37 41.67 -22.62
CA ARG A 366 -15.58 40.82 -23.80
C ARG A 366 -14.20 40.43 -24.34
N GLU A 367 -14.00 39.15 -24.63
CA GLU A 367 -13.06 38.70 -25.65
C GLU A 367 -13.48 37.30 -26.14
N HIS A 368 -13.49 37.15 -27.47
CA HIS A 368 -13.68 35.91 -28.19
C HIS A 368 -12.45 35.00 -27.99
N ASN A 369 -12.61 33.69 -27.84
CA ASN A 369 -12.51 32.73 -28.95
C ASN A 369 -12.21 31.28 -28.45
N THR A 370 -12.73 30.31 -29.21
CA THR A 370 -12.44 28.87 -29.26
C THR A 370 -12.59 28.03 -27.97
N LYS A 371 -13.77 27.41 -27.80
CA LYS A 371 -13.97 26.25 -26.92
C LYS A 371 -13.46 24.96 -27.60
N PRO A 372 -12.74 24.08 -26.89
CA PRO A 372 -12.62 22.69 -27.28
C PRO A 372 -13.97 21.98 -27.09
N THR A 373 -14.32 21.12 -28.03
CA THR A 373 -15.51 20.27 -27.98
C THR A 373 -15.43 19.38 -26.73
N PRO A 374 -16.41 19.42 -25.81
CA PRO A 374 -16.44 18.49 -24.69
C PRO A 374 -16.62 17.05 -25.22
N PRO A 375 -16.03 16.04 -24.56
CA PRO A 375 -16.29 14.65 -24.89
C PRO A 375 -17.80 14.40 -24.82
N GLN A 376 -18.34 13.72 -25.84
CA GLN A 376 -19.75 13.34 -25.83
C GLN A 376 -20.03 12.49 -24.59
N PRO A 377 -21.12 12.76 -23.84
CA PRO A 377 -21.54 11.88 -22.77
C PRO A 377 -21.79 10.49 -23.37
N ARG A 378 -21.16 9.47 -22.78
CA ARG A 378 -21.51 8.08 -23.06
C ARG A 378 -23.00 7.95 -22.73
N ASN A 379 -23.82 7.67 -23.75
CA ASN A 379 -25.20 7.24 -23.55
C ASN A 379 -25.18 5.84 -22.92
N SER A 380 -24.83 5.74 -21.64
CA SER A 380 -25.33 4.66 -20.80
C SER A 380 -26.77 5.05 -20.49
N SER A 381 -27.72 4.42 -21.17
CA SER A 381 -29.10 4.45 -20.68
C SER A 381 -29.06 3.99 -19.22
N ALA A 382 -29.47 4.86 -18.30
CA ALA A 382 -29.59 4.57 -16.87
C ALA A 382 -30.55 3.40 -16.66
N LYS A 383 -30.04 2.18 -16.83
CA LYS A 383 -30.57 1.01 -16.17
C LYS A 383 -30.08 1.13 -14.73
N ILE A 384 -30.99 0.96 -13.77
CA ILE A 384 -30.64 0.70 -12.37
C ILE A 384 -29.46 -0.28 -12.41
N PRO A 385 -28.27 0.08 -11.89
CA PRO A 385 -27.13 -0.82 -11.93
C PRO A 385 -27.56 -2.12 -11.26
N LYS A 386 -27.39 -3.27 -11.93
CA LYS A 386 -27.58 -4.60 -11.29
C LYS A 386 -26.82 -4.69 -9.95
N GLN A 387 -25.77 -3.89 -9.79
CA GLN A 387 -24.98 -3.75 -8.58
C GLN A 387 -25.73 -3.16 -7.38
N LEU A 388 -26.86 -2.45 -7.56
CA LEU A 388 -27.70 -2.01 -6.42
C LEU A 388 -28.35 -3.20 -5.69
N GLU A 389 -28.49 -4.36 -6.35
CA GLU A 389 -28.94 -5.60 -5.73
C GLU A 389 -27.99 -6.09 -4.62
N LEU A 390 -26.70 -5.71 -4.67
CA LEU A 390 -25.73 -5.95 -3.59
C LEU A 390 -26.13 -5.29 -2.27
N PHE A 391 -26.97 -4.25 -2.34
CA PHE A 391 -27.39 -3.46 -1.19
C PHE A 391 -28.77 -3.84 -0.68
N ALA A 392 -29.54 -4.64 -1.43
CA ALA A 392 -30.89 -5.07 -1.10
C ALA A 392 -30.96 -6.32 -0.20
N ALA A 393 -29.83 -6.88 0.22
CA ALA A 393 -29.81 -8.03 1.13
C ALA A 393 -30.54 -7.68 2.46
N PRO A 394 -31.44 -8.56 2.95
CA PRO A 394 -32.16 -8.31 4.20
C PRO A 394 -31.16 -8.23 5.35
N GLU A 395 -31.26 -7.18 6.17
CA GLU A 395 -30.56 -7.11 7.46
C GLU A 395 -30.82 -8.43 8.19
N GLU A 396 -29.74 -9.18 8.47
CA GLU A 396 -29.81 -10.31 9.39
C GLU A 396 -30.45 -9.77 10.68
N LYS A 397 -31.65 -10.27 10.98
CA LYS A 397 -32.27 -10.02 12.26
C LYS A 397 -31.36 -10.69 13.28
N ASP A 398 -30.64 -9.90 14.05
CA ASP A 398 -29.99 -10.35 15.27
C ASP A 398 -31.07 -11.04 16.14
N GLU A 399 -31.05 -12.37 16.18
CA GLU A 399 -31.79 -13.20 17.16
C GLU A 399 -31.02 -13.31 18.47
#